data_AF-G2GFM5-F1
#
_entry.id   AF-G2GFM5-F1
#
_cell.length_a   1.000
_cell.length_b   1.000
_cell.length_c   1.000
_cell.angle_alpha   90.00
_cell.angle_beta   90.00
_cell.angle_gamma   90.00
#
_symmetry.space_group_name_H-M   'P 1'
#
loop_
_entity.id
_entity.type
_entity.pdbx_description
1 polymer ?
#
loop_
_entity_poly.entity_id
_entity_poly.type
_entity_poly.pdbx_seq_one_letter_code
_entity_poly.pdbx_strand_id
1 'polypeptide(L)'
;MECTHYMESSKLFVPVDRPFWLDKDETTGRDTMSMTLTDRMTRGTYLLDDGPDRPAVICLSCTWCDDSLKWLPLSPKERMEVMLKSLGEIYPNVDIRSHIIGNPVTVSWENEPWFMGVFKANLPGHYRYQRRLFTHFMQDRLPEDKRGIFLAGDDISWTAGWAEGAVQTALNAVWGVMHQFGGATDATNPGPGDVFDEIAPVELPED
;
A
#
# COMPACT_ATOMS: atom_id res chain seq x y z
N MET A 1 17.55 2.71 -8.85
CA MET A 1 16.70 1.69 -8.19
C MET A 1 17.39 1.08 -6.97
N GLU A 2 18.71 0.88 -6.98
CA GLU A 2 19.45 0.24 -5.88
C GLU A 2 19.33 0.95 -4.50
N CYS A 3 19.15 2.28 -4.49
CA CYS A 3 18.97 3.05 -3.24
C CYS A 3 17.49 3.28 -2.87
N THR A 4 16.53 2.72 -3.62
CA THR A 4 15.11 2.86 -3.31
C THR A 4 14.76 2.00 -2.10
N HIS A 5 14.22 2.60 -1.04
CA HIS A 5 13.80 1.88 0.15
C HIS A 5 12.35 1.42 0.01
N TYR A 6 12.11 0.11 0.14
CA TYR A 6 10.77 -0.49 0.18
C TYR A 6 10.38 -0.79 1.62
N MET A 7 9.15 -0.46 1.99
CA MET A 7 8.60 -0.73 3.33
C MET A 7 8.01 -2.13 3.41
N GLU A 8 8.02 -2.70 4.60
CA GLU A 8 7.36 -3.95 4.94
C GLU A 8 5.90 -3.72 5.35
N SER A 9 5.03 -4.68 5.04
CA SER A 9 3.66 -4.67 5.57
C SER A 9 3.06 -6.06 5.59
N SER A 10 2.36 -6.35 6.69
CA SER A 10 1.64 -7.60 6.88
C SER A 10 0.18 -7.32 7.21
N LYS A 11 -0.71 -8.10 6.60
CA LYS A 11 -2.15 -8.06 6.86
C LYS A 11 -2.67 -9.46 7.13
N LEU A 12 -3.63 -9.58 8.03
CA LEU A 12 -4.35 -10.83 8.27
C LEU A 12 -5.86 -10.57 8.36
N PHE A 13 -6.61 -11.38 7.63
CA PHE A 13 -8.06 -11.30 7.52
C PHE A 13 -8.71 -12.61 7.93
N VAL A 14 -9.88 -12.52 8.54
CA VAL A 14 -10.76 -13.66 8.81
C VAL A 14 -12.20 -13.33 8.39
N PRO A 15 -12.91 -14.25 7.73
CA PRO A 15 -14.34 -14.10 7.52
C PRO A 15 -15.09 -14.45 8.81
N VAL A 16 -16.17 -13.72 9.09
CA VAL A 16 -17.07 -13.96 10.22
C VAL A 16 -18.51 -14.15 9.74
N ASP A 17 -19.33 -14.83 10.54
CA ASP A 17 -20.71 -15.18 10.22
C ASP A 17 -21.64 -13.97 9.98
N ARG A 18 -21.44 -12.89 10.73
CA ARG A 18 -22.21 -11.63 10.65
C ARG A 18 -21.39 -10.46 11.21
N PRO A 19 -21.78 -9.19 11.00
CA PRO A 19 -21.15 -8.03 11.63
C PRO A 19 -21.48 -7.92 13.14
N PHE A 20 -21.10 -8.92 13.94
CA PHE A 20 -21.44 -9.04 15.37
C PHE A 20 -20.95 -7.88 16.23
N TRP A 21 -19.95 -7.15 15.75
CA TRP A 21 -19.43 -5.96 16.41
C TRP A 21 -20.48 -4.86 16.60
N LEU A 22 -21.53 -4.82 15.78
CA LEU A 22 -22.63 -3.84 15.88
C LEU A 22 -23.62 -4.14 17.01
N ASP A 23 -23.55 -5.33 17.62
CA ASP A 23 -24.34 -5.67 18.80
C ASP A 23 -24.06 -4.66 19.91
N LYS A 24 -25.07 -4.36 20.73
CA LYS A 24 -24.93 -3.39 21.82
C LYS A 24 -24.58 -4.11 23.11
N ASP A 25 -23.51 -3.67 23.74
CA ASP A 25 -23.21 -4.03 25.12
C ASP A 25 -24.28 -3.45 26.05
N GLU A 26 -24.97 -4.31 26.81
CA GLU A 26 -26.12 -3.92 27.63
C GLU A 26 -25.76 -2.95 28.76
N THR A 27 -24.50 -2.96 29.22
CA THR A 27 -24.05 -2.13 30.35
C THR A 27 -23.62 -0.74 29.89
N THR A 28 -22.94 -0.66 28.74
CA THR A 28 -22.28 0.57 28.26
C THR A 28 -23.01 1.21 27.08
N GLY A 29 -23.89 0.49 26.40
CA GLY A 29 -24.56 0.91 25.17
C GLY A 29 -23.63 1.05 23.95
N ARG A 30 -22.36 0.64 24.10
CA ARG A 30 -21.36 0.67 23.02
C ARG A 30 -21.53 -0.54 22.10
N ASP A 31 -21.00 -0.41 20.90
CA ASP A 31 -20.76 -1.55 20.02
C ASP A 31 -19.87 -2.58 20.73
N THR A 32 -20.17 -3.86 20.57
CA THR A 32 -19.41 -4.98 21.16
C THR A 32 -17.94 -4.92 20.77
N MET A 33 -17.64 -4.49 19.54
CA MET A 33 -16.28 -4.26 19.07
C MET A 33 -16.23 -3.03 18.16
N SER A 34 -15.08 -2.39 18.03
CA SER A 34 -14.92 -1.21 17.18
C SER A 34 -13.66 -1.31 16.34
N MET A 35 -13.53 -0.45 15.32
CA MET A 35 -12.22 -0.20 14.70
C MET A 35 -11.21 0.08 15.82
N THR A 36 -10.13 -0.70 15.85
CA THR A 36 -9.20 -0.70 16.97
C THR A 36 -7.86 -0.12 16.52
N LEU A 37 -7.40 0.93 17.19
CA LEU A 37 -6.02 1.42 17.14
C LEU A 37 -5.33 1.14 18.46
N THR A 38 -4.18 0.49 18.43
CA THR A 38 -3.44 0.08 19.63
C THR A 38 -1.93 0.08 19.39
N ASP A 39 -1.17 0.14 20.48
CA ASP A 39 0.26 -0.13 20.57
C ASP A 39 0.57 -1.62 20.72
N ARG A 40 -0.45 -2.45 20.92
CA ARG A 40 -0.36 -3.92 20.93
C ARG A 40 -0.12 -4.46 19.53
N MET A 41 0.19 -5.76 19.45
CA MET A 41 0.67 -6.40 18.22
C MET A 41 -0.22 -6.18 16.99
N THR A 42 -1.55 -6.12 17.13
CA THR A 42 -2.46 -5.92 15.98
C THR A 42 -2.33 -4.56 15.31
N ARG A 43 -1.84 -3.53 16.02
CA ARG A 43 -1.82 -2.12 15.60
C ARG A 43 -3.19 -1.59 15.15
N GLY A 44 -3.58 -1.85 13.91
CA GLY A 44 -4.89 -1.50 13.36
C GLY A 44 -5.76 -2.72 13.07
N THR A 45 -6.97 -2.74 13.63
CA THR A 45 -8.01 -3.74 13.32
C THR A 45 -9.19 -3.06 12.62
N TYR A 46 -9.60 -3.59 11.46
CA TYR A 46 -10.66 -3.01 10.63
C TYR A 46 -11.82 -3.99 10.46
N LEU A 47 -13.03 -3.44 10.49
CA LEU A 47 -14.30 -4.16 10.43
C LEU A 47 -14.96 -3.84 9.09
N LEU A 48 -15.14 -4.84 8.24
CA LEU A 48 -15.64 -4.70 6.88
C LEU A 48 -17.00 -5.39 6.79
N ASP A 49 -18.05 -4.57 6.68
CA ASP A 49 -19.44 -5.00 6.66
C ASP A 49 -20.00 -5.00 5.23
N ASP A 50 -20.72 -6.06 4.84
CA ASP A 50 -21.44 -6.19 3.56
C ASP A 50 -22.98 -6.22 3.76
N GLY A 51 -23.45 -5.92 4.96
CA GLY A 51 -24.85 -5.86 5.36
C GLY A 51 -25.20 -6.84 6.50
N PRO A 52 -26.31 -6.59 7.23
CA PRO A 52 -26.63 -7.26 8.50
C PRO A 52 -26.86 -8.77 8.40
N ASP A 53 -27.28 -9.27 7.24
CA ASP A 53 -27.60 -10.69 7.01
C ASP A 53 -26.55 -11.39 6.12
N ARG A 54 -25.33 -10.84 6.05
CA ARG A 54 -24.24 -11.40 5.28
C ARG A 54 -23.01 -11.67 6.14
N PRO A 55 -22.20 -12.68 5.78
CA PRO A 55 -20.85 -12.80 6.32
C PRO A 55 -20.08 -11.50 6.14
N ALA A 56 -19.30 -11.16 7.14
CA ALA A 56 -18.48 -9.96 7.17
C ALA A 56 -16.99 -10.34 7.27
N VAL A 57 -16.10 -9.36 7.18
CA VAL A 57 -14.65 -9.62 7.25
C VAL A 57 -14.00 -8.73 8.29
N ILE A 58 -13.12 -9.32 9.09
CA ILE A 58 -12.25 -8.57 9.99
C ILE A 58 -10.83 -8.62 9.46
N CYS A 59 -10.23 -7.46 9.22
CA CYS A 59 -8.78 -7.32 9.16
C CYS A 59 -8.28 -7.31 10.61
N LEU A 60 -7.85 -8.46 11.13
CA LEU A 60 -7.41 -8.60 12.53
C LEU A 60 -6.18 -7.72 12.80
N SER A 61 -5.32 -7.54 11.80
CA SER A 61 -4.11 -6.75 11.89
C SER A 61 -3.72 -6.18 10.53
N CYS A 62 -3.37 -4.91 10.52
CA CYS A 62 -2.71 -4.22 9.42
C CYS A 62 -1.48 -3.48 9.99
N THR A 63 -0.29 -3.97 9.63
CA THR A 63 0.98 -3.53 10.22
C THR A 63 1.97 -3.07 9.16
N TRP A 64 2.97 -2.31 9.60
CA TRP A 64 4.00 -1.67 8.78
C TRP A 64 5.37 -1.81 9.43
N CYS A 65 6.44 -1.81 8.64
CA CYS A 65 7.85 -1.81 9.11
C CYS A 65 8.10 -2.89 10.18
N ASP A 66 8.73 -2.52 11.30
CA ASP A 66 9.09 -3.38 12.43
C ASP A 66 7.95 -4.23 12.95
N ASP A 67 6.71 -3.74 12.93
CA ASP A 67 5.55 -4.55 13.35
C ASP A 67 5.17 -5.62 12.33
N SER A 68 5.38 -5.35 11.03
CA SER A 68 5.19 -6.35 9.97
C SER A 68 6.16 -7.52 10.15
N LEU A 69 7.44 -7.19 10.40
CA LEU A 69 8.52 -8.17 10.49
C LEU A 69 8.33 -9.18 11.63
N LYS A 70 7.60 -8.83 12.69
CA LYS A 70 7.23 -9.75 13.78
C LYS A 70 6.39 -10.94 13.29
N TRP A 71 5.65 -10.77 12.20
CA TRP A 71 4.76 -11.79 11.63
C TRP A 71 5.43 -12.69 10.60
N LEU A 72 6.52 -12.21 9.99
CA LEU A 72 7.19 -12.84 8.86
C LEU A 72 7.41 -14.36 9.03
N PRO A 73 7.93 -14.88 10.17
CA PRO A 73 8.19 -16.31 10.32
C PRO A 73 6.96 -17.14 10.70
N LEU A 74 5.82 -16.51 11.00
CA LEU A 74 4.63 -17.20 11.53
C LEU A 74 3.67 -17.61 10.41
N SER A 75 3.11 -18.81 10.55
CA SER A 75 2.01 -19.28 9.71
C SER A 75 0.73 -18.46 9.90
N PRO A 76 -0.23 -18.49 8.95
CA PRO A 76 -1.50 -17.75 9.07
C PRO A 76 -2.26 -18.07 10.37
N LYS A 77 -2.24 -19.35 10.80
CA LYS A 77 -2.90 -19.77 12.04
C LYS A 77 -2.21 -19.19 13.26
N GLU A 78 -0.88 -19.26 13.36
CA GLU A 78 -0.12 -18.70 14.47
C GLU A 78 -0.32 -17.17 14.60
N ARG A 79 -0.30 -16.45 13.47
CA ARG A 79 -0.62 -15.02 13.44
C ARG A 79 -2.01 -14.74 14.00
N MET A 80 -3.02 -15.48 13.54
CA MET A 80 -4.41 -15.36 14.02
C MET A 80 -4.52 -15.59 15.54
N GLU A 81 -3.89 -16.63 16.07
CA GLU A 81 -3.91 -16.93 17.51
C GLU A 81 -3.32 -15.78 18.35
N VAL A 82 -2.20 -15.21 17.92
CA VAL A 82 -1.58 -14.05 18.61
C VAL A 82 -2.49 -12.82 18.55
N MET A 83 -3.11 -12.55 17.41
CA MET A 83 -4.01 -11.40 17.23
C MET A 83 -5.28 -11.54 18.07
N LEU A 84 -5.90 -12.72 18.10
CA LEU A 84 -7.08 -12.98 18.93
C LEU A 84 -6.76 -12.88 20.43
N LYS A 85 -5.59 -13.37 20.86
CA LYS A 85 -5.13 -13.17 22.24
C LYS A 85 -4.98 -11.68 22.57
N SER A 86 -4.33 -10.91 21.68
CA SER A 86 -4.14 -9.47 21.86
C SER A 86 -5.46 -8.70 21.92
N LEU A 87 -6.41 -9.02 21.04
CA LEU A 87 -7.74 -8.41 21.03
C LEU A 87 -8.57 -8.82 22.25
N GLY A 88 -8.41 -10.03 22.78
CA GLY A 88 -9.04 -10.45 24.02
C GLY A 88 -8.61 -9.64 25.25
N GLU A 89 -7.41 -9.05 25.24
CA GLU A 89 -6.99 -8.11 26.29
C GLU A 89 -7.65 -6.73 26.16
N ILE A 90 -8.15 -6.37 24.97
CA ILE A 90 -8.88 -5.11 24.71
C ILE A 90 -10.39 -5.31 24.91
N TYR A 91 -10.90 -6.45 24.45
CA TYR A 91 -12.31 -6.82 24.43
C TYR A 91 -12.53 -8.13 25.22
N PRO A 92 -12.38 -8.11 26.56
CA PRO A 92 -12.37 -9.33 27.38
C PRO A 92 -13.68 -10.11 27.38
N ASN A 93 -14.79 -9.45 27.03
CA ASN A 93 -16.13 -10.06 27.02
C ASN A 93 -16.60 -10.42 25.60
N VAL A 94 -15.72 -10.35 24.60
CA VAL A 94 -16.08 -10.56 23.20
C VAL A 94 -15.42 -11.82 22.67
N ASP A 95 -16.23 -12.82 22.34
CA ASP A 95 -15.75 -14.05 21.74
C ASP A 95 -15.65 -13.92 20.20
N ILE A 96 -14.60 -13.25 19.74
CA ILE A 96 -14.33 -13.07 18.30
C ILE A 96 -14.19 -14.43 17.59
N ARG A 97 -13.68 -15.47 18.28
CA ARG A 97 -13.34 -16.75 17.66
C ARG A 97 -14.58 -17.53 17.23
N SER A 98 -15.64 -17.53 18.04
CA SER A 98 -16.86 -18.29 17.69
C SER A 98 -17.57 -17.74 16.45
N HIS A 99 -17.32 -16.47 16.10
CA HIS A 99 -17.83 -15.86 14.88
C HIS A 99 -17.03 -16.19 13.61
N ILE A 100 -15.81 -16.72 13.72
CA ILE A 100 -14.96 -17.00 12.54
C ILE A 100 -15.44 -18.26 11.81
N ILE A 101 -15.78 -18.13 10.52
CA ILE A 101 -16.38 -19.21 9.71
C ILE A 101 -15.46 -19.78 8.63
N GLY A 102 -14.21 -19.33 8.56
CA GLY A 102 -13.29 -19.74 7.50
C GLY A 102 -11.81 -19.63 7.88
N ASN A 103 -10.94 -20.00 6.95
CA ASN A 103 -9.50 -19.96 7.18
C ASN A 103 -8.96 -18.51 7.16
N PRO A 104 -7.95 -18.19 7.99
CA PRO A 104 -7.28 -16.90 7.92
C PRO A 104 -6.55 -16.73 6.58
N VAL A 105 -6.65 -15.53 6.01
CA VAL A 105 -5.90 -15.11 4.82
C VAL A 105 -4.88 -14.06 5.24
N THR A 106 -3.62 -14.23 4.87
CA THR A 106 -2.55 -13.29 5.26
C THR A 106 -1.57 -13.07 4.13
N VAL A 107 -0.92 -11.91 4.14
CA VAL A 107 0.18 -11.55 3.25
C VAL A 107 1.26 -10.84 4.06
N SER A 108 2.51 -11.06 3.69
CA SER A 108 3.66 -10.24 4.06
C SER A 108 4.36 -9.86 2.76
N TRP A 109 4.27 -8.59 2.35
CA TRP A 109 4.69 -8.17 1.01
C TRP A 109 6.20 -8.35 0.78
N GLU A 110 6.99 -8.26 1.84
CA GLU A 110 8.43 -8.52 1.84
C GLU A 110 8.81 -9.99 1.57
N ASN A 111 7.86 -10.93 1.65
CA ASN A 111 8.07 -12.35 1.36
C ASN A 111 7.50 -12.78 -0.01
N GLU A 112 6.85 -11.88 -0.73
CA GLU A 112 6.30 -12.19 -2.06
C GLU A 112 7.41 -12.13 -3.11
N PRO A 113 7.61 -13.16 -3.95
CA PRO A 113 8.81 -13.31 -4.78
C PRO A 113 8.96 -12.24 -5.88
N TRP A 114 7.87 -11.56 -6.24
CA TRP A 114 7.84 -10.54 -7.30
C TRP A 114 7.79 -9.11 -6.74
N PHE A 115 7.90 -8.97 -5.42
CA PHE A 115 7.93 -7.70 -4.71
C PHE A 115 9.11 -7.71 -3.73
N MET A 116 9.57 -6.52 -3.35
CA MET A 116 10.61 -6.36 -2.33
C MET A 116 10.08 -5.65 -1.07
N GLY A 117 8.74 -5.57 -0.95
CA GLY A 117 8.02 -4.80 0.06
C GLY A 117 6.68 -4.32 -0.50
N VAL A 118 5.88 -3.66 0.35
CA VAL A 118 4.51 -3.23 0.01
C VAL A 118 4.48 -2.02 -0.91
N PHE A 119 5.41 -1.08 -0.71
CA PHE A 119 5.62 0.10 -1.56
C PHE A 119 6.93 0.81 -1.16
N LYS A 120 7.40 1.72 -2.00
CA LYS A 120 8.57 2.58 -1.68
C LYS A 120 8.24 3.59 -0.57
N ALA A 121 9.22 3.88 0.29
CA ALA A 121 9.29 5.14 1.04
C ALA A 121 10.51 5.98 0.66
N ASN A 122 10.28 7.29 0.48
CA ASN A 122 11.36 8.25 0.30
C ASN A 122 12.03 8.55 1.65
N LEU A 123 13.27 8.11 1.83
CA LEU A 123 14.08 8.50 2.98
C LEU A 123 14.54 9.96 2.84
N PRO A 124 14.90 10.63 3.95
CA PRO A 124 15.56 11.94 3.88
C PRO A 124 16.75 11.92 2.92
N GLY A 125 16.80 12.89 1.99
CA GLY A 125 17.83 12.96 0.95
C GLY A 125 17.46 12.27 -0.38
N HIS A 126 16.41 11.45 -0.44
CA HIS A 126 16.05 10.71 -1.67
C HIS A 126 15.38 11.55 -2.76
N TYR A 127 15.13 12.84 -2.53
CA TYR A 127 14.48 13.72 -3.51
C TYR A 127 15.16 13.68 -4.88
N ARG A 128 16.50 13.76 -4.94
CA ARG A 128 17.24 13.74 -6.22
C ARG A 128 17.06 12.42 -6.96
N TYR A 129 17.07 11.29 -6.25
CA TYR A 129 16.79 9.97 -6.86
C TYR A 129 15.35 9.90 -7.37
N GLN A 130 14.40 10.36 -6.57
CA GLN A 130 13.00 10.36 -6.94
C GLN A 130 12.74 11.23 -8.17
N ARG A 131 13.36 12.41 -8.24
CA ARG A 131 13.28 13.28 -9.41
C ARG A 131 13.80 12.55 -10.64
N ARG A 132 15.00 11.96 -10.59
CA ARG A 132 15.59 11.22 -11.72
C ARG A 132 14.67 10.10 -12.22
N LEU A 133 14.04 9.35 -11.30
CA LEU A 133 13.06 8.31 -11.66
C LEU A 133 11.81 8.92 -12.31
N PHE A 134 11.19 9.90 -11.66
CA PHE A 134 9.94 10.51 -12.13
C PHE A 134 10.08 11.20 -13.49
N THR A 135 11.24 11.80 -13.76
CA THR A 135 11.52 12.51 -15.02
C THR A 135 12.13 11.62 -16.10
N HIS A 136 12.37 10.33 -15.83
CA HIS A 136 13.02 9.39 -16.76
C HIS A 136 12.30 9.25 -18.11
N PHE A 137 10.98 9.49 -18.15
CA PHE A 137 10.20 9.44 -19.38
C PHE A 137 10.58 10.52 -20.41
N MET A 138 11.25 11.60 -19.98
CA MET A 138 11.77 12.66 -20.86
C MET A 138 13.17 12.32 -21.37
N GLN A 139 13.24 11.58 -22.47
CA GLN A 139 14.48 10.93 -22.91
C GLN A 139 15.33 11.74 -23.91
N ASP A 140 14.84 12.89 -24.40
CA ASP A 140 15.56 13.71 -25.39
C ASP A 140 16.92 14.21 -24.91
N ARG A 141 17.11 14.29 -23.58
CA ARG A 141 18.37 14.69 -22.93
C ARG A 141 19.30 13.50 -22.64
N LEU A 142 18.85 12.27 -22.86
CA LEU A 142 19.65 11.07 -22.64
C LEU A 142 20.50 10.73 -23.87
N PRO A 143 21.68 10.12 -23.69
CA PRO A 143 22.40 9.42 -24.75
C PRO A 143 21.50 8.45 -25.52
N GLU A 144 21.71 8.31 -26.83
CA GLU A 144 20.87 7.47 -27.71
C GLU A 144 20.77 6.02 -27.23
N ASP A 145 21.88 5.46 -26.73
CA ASP A 145 21.98 4.10 -26.19
C ASP A 145 21.22 3.89 -24.87
N LYS A 146 20.64 4.96 -24.31
CA LYS A 146 19.85 4.94 -23.06
C LYS A 146 18.38 5.28 -23.27
N ARG A 147 17.93 5.41 -24.53
CA ARG A 147 16.53 5.69 -24.88
C ARG A 147 15.77 4.39 -25.19
N GLY A 148 14.45 4.46 -25.10
CA GLY A 148 13.53 3.37 -25.48
C GLY A 148 13.09 2.45 -24.33
N ILE A 149 13.64 2.59 -23.12
CA ILE A 149 13.17 1.89 -21.92
C ILE A 149 12.42 2.88 -21.03
N PHE A 150 11.18 2.57 -20.68
CA PHE A 150 10.34 3.43 -19.84
C PHE A 150 10.01 2.74 -18.51
N LEU A 151 9.98 3.53 -17.44
CA LEU A 151 9.66 3.09 -16.09
C LEU A 151 8.34 3.74 -15.67
N ALA A 152 7.47 2.96 -15.02
CA ALA A 152 6.23 3.41 -14.43
C ALA A 152 5.91 2.54 -13.22
N GLY A 153 5.16 3.09 -12.26
CA GLY A 153 4.88 2.46 -10.98
C GLY A 153 4.74 3.51 -9.87
N ASP A 154 4.16 3.12 -8.74
CA ASP A 154 4.06 4.03 -7.60
C ASP A 154 5.47 4.33 -7.02
N ASP A 155 6.43 3.42 -7.18
CA ASP A 155 7.84 3.61 -6.90
C ASP A 155 8.50 4.69 -7.77
N ILE A 156 8.03 4.87 -9.01
CA ILE A 156 8.43 5.97 -9.91
C ILE A 156 7.73 7.29 -9.53
N SER A 157 6.65 7.25 -8.75
CA SER A 157 5.85 8.41 -8.39
C SER A 157 6.34 9.14 -7.13
N TRP A 158 5.90 10.38 -6.93
CA TRP A 158 6.11 11.12 -5.69
C TRP A 158 5.29 10.59 -4.49
N THR A 159 4.28 9.77 -4.76
CA THR A 159 3.24 9.34 -3.81
C THR A 159 3.17 7.81 -3.74
N ALA A 160 4.32 7.15 -3.53
CA ALA A 160 4.37 5.71 -3.35
C ALA A 160 3.43 5.25 -2.22
N GLY A 161 2.87 4.04 -2.38
CA GLY A 161 1.79 3.53 -1.52
C GLY A 161 0.39 3.99 -1.90
N TRP A 162 0.25 4.83 -2.93
CA TRP A 162 -1.03 5.26 -3.50
C TRP A 162 -1.12 4.87 -4.97
N ALA A 163 -2.20 4.15 -5.32
CA ALA A 163 -2.41 3.65 -6.68
C ALA A 163 -2.41 4.76 -7.75
N GLU A 164 -2.87 5.96 -7.39
CA GLU A 164 -2.85 7.14 -8.28
C GLU A 164 -1.44 7.45 -8.81
N GLY A 165 -0.41 7.26 -7.97
CA GLY A 165 0.98 7.47 -8.39
C GLY A 165 1.43 6.52 -9.50
N ALA A 166 0.97 5.26 -9.46
CA ALA A 166 1.25 4.29 -10.52
C ALA A 166 0.53 4.67 -11.82
N VAL A 167 -0.73 5.13 -11.73
CA VAL A 167 -1.52 5.57 -12.90
C VAL A 167 -0.87 6.78 -13.57
N GLN A 168 -0.51 7.81 -12.80
CA GLN A 168 0.08 9.03 -13.35
C GLN A 168 1.45 8.78 -14.00
N THR A 169 2.31 7.97 -13.38
CA THR A 169 3.60 7.62 -14.00
C THR A 169 3.45 6.73 -15.23
N ALA A 170 2.43 5.87 -15.27
CA ALA A 170 2.08 5.13 -16.48
C ALA A 170 1.65 6.08 -17.62
N LEU A 171 0.87 7.13 -17.33
CA LEU A 171 0.51 8.15 -18.33
C LEU A 171 1.72 8.94 -18.83
N ASN A 172 2.67 9.27 -17.96
CA ASN A 172 3.96 9.87 -18.36
C ASN A 172 4.74 8.94 -19.31
N ALA A 173 4.82 7.65 -18.96
CA ALA A 173 5.47 6.65 -19.81
C ALA A 173 4.75 6.47 -21.16
N VAL A 174 3.41 6.49 -21.19
CA VAL A 174 2.62 6.45 -22.44
C VAL A 174 2.99 7.62 -23.35
N TRP A 175 3.06 8.83 -22.81
CA TRP A 175 3.51 10.00 -23.57
C TRP A 175 4.93 9.80 -24.10
N GLY A 176 5.86 9.31 -23.26
CA GLY A 176 7.24 9.06 -23.65
C GLY A 176 7.39 8.01 -24.75
N VAL A 177 6.61 6.92 -24.69
CA VAL A 177 6.57 5.88 -25.73
C VAL A 177 6.01 6.46 -27.03
N MET A 178 4.91 7.21 -26.98
CA MET A 178 4.35 7.87 -28.16
C MET A 178 5.38 8.79 -28.84
N HIS A 179 6.07 9.62 -28.06
CA HIS A 179 7.12 10.52 -28.55
C HIS A 179 8.30 9.76 -29.17
N GLN A 180 8.75 8.67 -28.54
CA GLN A 180 9.83 7.81 -29.05
C GLN A 180 9.54 7.22 -30.44
N PHE A 181 8.26 6.97 -30.75
CA PHE A 181 7.81 6.49 -32.07
C PHE A 181 7.48 7.61 -33.05
N GLY A 182 7.83 8.87 -32.74
CA GLY A 182 7.57 10.04 -33.59
C GLY A 182 6.12 10.52 -33.57
N GLY A 183 5.32 10.09 -32.59
CA GLY A 183 3.97 10.60 -32.35
C GLY A 183 3.98 11.91 -31.57
N ALA A 184 2.84 12.59 -31.55
CA ALA A 184 2.62 13.82 -30.79
C ALA A 184 1.18 13.86 -30.25
N THR A 185 0.94 14.66 -29.21
CA THR A 185 -0.40 14.93 -28.69
C THR A 185 -1.18 15.87 -29.60
N ASP A 186 -2.51 15.90 -29.43
CA ASP A 186 -3.35 16.91 -30.08
C ASP A 186 -3.07 18.29 -29.45
N ALA A 187 -2.95 19.33 -30.27
CA ALA A 187 -2.62 20.68 -29.82
C ALA A 187 -3.65 21.27 -28.82
N THR A 188 -4.88 20.75 -28.81
CA THR A 188 -5.95 21.15 -27.87
C THR A 188 -5.93 20.37 -26.56
N ASN A 189 -5.12 19.31 -26.45
CA ASN A 189 -5.02 18.44 -25.29
C ASN A 189 -3.55 18.04 -25.03
N PRO A 190 -2.69 18.98 -24.57
CA PRO A 190 -1.29 18.70 -24.29
C PRO A 190 -1.15 17.64 -23.19
N GLY A 191 -0.20 16.75 -23.38
CA GLY A 191 0.17 15.71 -22.43
C GLY A 191 1.33 16.14 -21.52
N PRO A 192 1.78 15.22 -20.64
CA PRO A 192 2.74 15.54 -19.58
C PRO A 192 4.11 15.99 -20.10
N GLY A 193 4.58 15.45 -21.22
CA GLY A 193 5.88 15.85 -21.78
C GLY A 193 5.85 17.15 -22.57
N ASP A 194 4.68 17.57 -23.06
CA ASP A 194 4.52 18.81 -23.85
C ASP A 194 4.71 20.07 -22.99
N VAL A 195 4.39 19.97 -21.70
CA VAL A 195 4.52 21.05 -20.71
C VAL A 195 5.64 20.82 -19.71
N PHE A 196 6.43 19.76 -19.88
CA PHE A 196 7.36 19.27 -18.87
C PHE A 196 8.35 20.35 -18.40
N ASP A 197 8.92 21.14 -19.31
CA ASP A 197 9.92 22.15 -18.94
C ASP A 197 9.33 23.30 -18.10
N GLU A 198 8.01 23.48 -18.11
CA GLU A 198 7.31 24.47 -17.28
C GLU A 198 6.96 23.92 -15.88
N ILE A 199 6.64 22.61 -15.80
CA ILE A 199 6.09 21.99 -14.58
C ILE A 199 7.01 20.94 -13.94
N ALA A 200 8.22 20.75 -14.49
CA ALA A 200 9.17 19.76 -14.01
C ALA A 200 9.43 19.94 -12.50
N PRO A 201 9.54 18.84 -11.74
CA PRO A 201 9.97 18.92 -10.34
C PRO A 201 11.31 19.67 -10.25
N VAL A 202 11.44 20.51 -9.23
CA VAL A 202 12.60 21.38 -8.99
C VAL A 202 13.90 20.58 -9.05
N GLU A 203 14.88 21.05 -9.82
CA GLU A 203 16.23 20.50 -9.80
C GLU A 203 16.99 21.04 -8.58
N LEU A 204 17.50 20.16 -7.74
CA LEU A 204 18.42 20.55 -6.67
C LEU A 204 19.86 20.45 -7.18
N PRO A 205 20.78 21.34 -6.75
CA PRO A 205 22.20 21.24 -7.08
C PRO A 205 22.77 19.86 -6.71
N GLU A 206 23.70 19.33 -7.50
CA GLU A 206 24.54 18.20 -7.05
C GLU A 206 25.63 18.77 -6.13
N ASP A 207 25.83 18.15 -4.97
CA ASP A 207 26.87 18.54 -4.01
C ASP A 207 28.27 18.10 -4.47
#